data_AF-A0A0J5LPL6-F1
#
_entry.id   AF-A0A0J5LPL6-F1
#
_cell.length_a   1.000
_cell.length_b   1.000
_cell.length_c   1.000
_cell.angle_alpha   90.00
_cell.angle_beta   90.00
_cell.angle_gamma   90.00
#
_symmetry.space_group_name_H-M   'P 1'
#
loop_
_entity.id
_entity.type
_entity.pdbx_description
1 polymer ?
#
loop_
_entity_poly.entity_id
_entity_poly.type
_entity_poly.pdbx_seq_one_letter_code
_entity_poly.pdbx_strand_id
1 'polypeptide(L)' 'MPIYEESVMGLLLSPIVLMIMLSLVITSAVTRVIDKVIPWPLKRSESLVSMLLFTVILALMVSTTF' A
#
# COMPACT_ATOMS: atom_id res chain seq x y z
N MET A 1 -28.92 -12.75 -13.39
CA MET A 1 -28.81 -11.28 -13.26
C MET A 1 -27.37 -10.95 -12.87
N PRO A 2 -26.53 -10.50 -13.81
CA PRO A 2 -25.07 -10.36 -13.63
C PRO A 2 -24.69 -9.03 -12.94
N ILE A 3 -25.51 -8.56 -12.00
CA ILE A 3 -25.33 -7.24 -11.37
C ILE A 3 -24.15 -7.26 -10.37
N TYR A 4 -23.82 -8.43 -9.83
CA TYR A 4 -22.75 -8.58 -8.84
C TYR A 4 -21.35 -8.62 -9.46
N GLU A 5 -21.18 -9.19 -10.66
CA GLU A 5 -19.87 -9.29 -11.30
C GLU A 5 -19.37 -7.94 -11.82
N GLU A 6 -20.27 -7.11 -12.39
CA GLU A 6 -19.92 -5.76 -12.83
C GLU A 6 -19.58 -4.82 -11.65
N SER A 7 -20.24 -4.99 -10.50
CA SER A 7 -19.95 -4.18 -9.31
C SER A 7 -18.58 -4.47 -8.72
N VAL A 8 -18.15 -5.74 -8.65
CA VAL A 8 -16.83 -6.10 -8.11
C VAL A 8 -15.72 -5.65 -9.05
N MET A 9 -15.90 -5.84 -10.36
CA MET A 9 -14.93 -5.35 -11.35
C MET A 9 -14.85 -3.82 -11.40
N GLY A 10 -15.98 -3.13 -11.31
CA GLY A 10 -16.02 -1.66 -11.22
C GLY A 10 -15.35 -1.13 -9.95
N LEU A 11 -15.44 -1.86 -8.83
CA LEU A 11 -14.79 -1.50 -7.58
C LEU A 11 -13.27 -1.76 -7.64
N LEU A 12 -12.84 -2.87 -8.27
CA LEU A 12 -11.42 -3.17 -8.54
C LEU A 12 -10.76 -2.17 -9.48
N LEU A 13 -11.50 -1.69 -10.50
CA LEU A 13 -11.07 -0.64 -11.41
C LEU A 13 -11.22 0.78 -10.84
N SER A 14 -11.75 0.92 -9.62
CA SER A 14 -11.90 2.23 -9.01
C SER A 14 -10.51 2.86 -8.77
N PRO A 15 -10.35 4.16 -9.01
CA PRO A 15 -9.09 4.88 -8.76
C PRO A 15 -8.56 4.66 -7.34
N ILE A 16 -9.47 4.53 -6.37
CA ILE A 16 -9.15 4.30 -4.96
C ILE A 16 -8.49 2.93 -4.76
N VAL A 17 -9.07 1.86 -5.30
CA VAL A 17 -8.50 0.51 -5.16
C VAL A 17 -7.17 0.39 -5.91
N LEU A 18 -7.06 1.02 -7.07
CA LEU A 18 -5.80 1.12 -7.80
C LEU A 18 -4.72 1.83 -6.96
N MET A 19 -5.04 2.96 -6.33
CA MET A 19 -4.11 3.67 -5.44
C MET A 19 -3.68 2.83 -4.23
N ILE A 20 -4.61 2.07 -3.63
CA ILE A 20 -4.30 1.16 -2.51
C ILE A 20 -3.37 0.02 -2.97
N MET A 21 -3.63 -0.56 -4.14
CA MET A 21 -2.76 -1.60 -4.70
C MET A 21 -1.37 -1.06 -5.04
N LEU A 22 -1.30 0.14 -5.61
CA LEU A 22 -0.03 0.80 -5.95
C LEU A 22 0.77 1.13 -4.70
N SER A 23 0.13 1.66 -3.66
CA SER A 23 0.80 1.96 -2.39
C SER A 23 1.28 0.69 -1.68
N LEU A 24 0.54 -0.42 -1.75
CA LEU A 24 0.98 -1.75 -1.27
C LEU A 24 2.23 -2.23 -2.01
N VAL A 25 2.26 -2.13 -3.34
CA VAL A 25 3.40 -2.55 -4.16
C VAL A 25 4.64 -1.70 -3.84
N ILE A 26 4.49 -0.38 -3.78
CA ILE A 26 5.59 0.54 -3.43
C ILE A 26 6.09 0.24 -2.02
N THR A 27 5.19 0.07 -1.05
CA THR A 27 5.57 -0.25 0.33
C THR A 27 6.35 -1.56 0.38
N SER A 28 5.89 -2.62 -0.28
CA SER A 28 6.60 -3.90 -0.31
C SER A 28 8.01 -3.79 -0.91
N ALA A 29 8.15 -3.04 -2.00
CA ALA A 29 9.45 -2.79 -2.62
C ALA A 29 10.39 -2.01 -1.69
N VAL A 30 9.89 -0.96 -1.05
CA VAL A 30 10.64 -0.12 -0.12
C VAL A 30 11.03 -0.91 1.14
N THR A 31 10.11 -1.70 1.71
CA THR A 31 10.40 -2.54 2.88
C THR A 31 11.51 -3.54 2.60
N ARG A 32 11.56 -4.16 1.40
CA ARG A 32 12.68 -5.04 1.01
C ARG A 32 14.03 -4.34 0.92
N VAL A 33 14.04 -3.06 0.50
CA VAL A 33 15.26 -2.26 0.46
C VAL A 33 15.69 -1.88 1.88
N ILE A 34 14.73 -1.48 2.70
CA ILE A 34 14.92 -1.10 4.09
C ILE A 34 15.41 -2.28 4.93
N ASP A 35 14.86 -3.49 4.74
CA ASP A 35 15.29 -4.72 5.43
C ASP A 35 16.78 -5.05 5.18
N LYS A 36 17.33 -4.67 4.03
CA LYS A 36 18.76 -4.85 3.74
C LYS A 36 19.65 -3.88 4.50
N VAL A 37 19.10 -2.74 4.95
CA VAL A 37 19.83 -1.63 5.57
C VAL A 37 19.58 -1.57 7.08
N ILE A 38 18.42 -2.06 7.55
CA ILE A 38 18.02 -1.96 8.96
C ILE A 38 18.81 -2.95 9.83
N PRO A 39 19.45 -2.48 10.92
CA PRO A 39 20.09 -3.34 11.89
C PRO A 39 19.05 -4.08 12.76
N TRP A 40 19.44 -5.29 13.20
CA TRP A 40 18.65 -6.25 13.99
C TRP A 40 17.75 -5.71 15.12
N PRO A 41 18.09 -4.68 15.93
CA PRO A 41 17.20 -4.19 17.00
C PRO A 41 15.85 -3.64 16.51
N LEU A 42 15.75 -3.20 15.25
CA LEU A 42 14.51 -2.67 14.65
C LEU A 42 13.58 -3.75 14.07
N LYS A 43 14.01 -5.02 14.00
CA LYS A 43 13.17 -6.13 13.54
C LYS A 43 11.93 -6.36 14.41
N ARG A 44 12.00 -6.04 15.70
CA ARG A 44 10.86 -6.18 16.61
C ARG A 44 9.71 -5.24 16.26
N SER A 45 10.01 -4.11 15.61
CA SER A 45 9.04 -3.10 15.17
C SER A 45 8.79 -3.12 13.66
N GLU A 46 9.26 -4.14 12.94
CA GLU A 46 9.17 -4.24 11.47
C GLU A 46 7.72 -4.07 10.96
N SER A 47 6.75 -4.67 11.67
CA SER A 47 5.32 -4.50 11.38
C SER A 47 4.85 -3.05 11.53
N LEU A 48 5.24 -2.37 12.60
CA LEU A 48 4.88 -0.96 12.83
C LEU A 48 5.52 -0.04 11.79
N VAL A 49 6.79 -0.28 11.45
CA VAL A 49 7.52 0.50 10.44
C VAL A 49 6.90 0.31 9.07
N SER A 50 6.55 -0.92 8.68
CA SER A 50 5.87 -1.22 7.42
C SER A 50 4.49 -0.57 7.35
N MET A 51 3.73 -0.60 8.45
CA MET A 51 2.39 0.02 8.53
C MET A 51 2.47 1.55 8.47
N LEU A 52 3.48 2.15 9.08
CA LEU A 52 3.74 3.59 9.05
C LEU A 52 4.19 4.05 7.64
N LEU A 53 5.08 3.27 6.99
CA LEU A 53 5.46 3.50 5.59
C LEU A 53 4.26 3.43 4.66
N PHE A 54 3.42 2.40 4.81
CA PHE A 54 2.21 2.24 4.03
C PHE A 54 1.29 3.45 4.16
N THR A 55 1.03 3.90 5.40
CA THR A 55 0.16 5.06 5.64
C THR A 55 0.73 6.36 5.08
N VAL A 56 2.05 6.58 5.18
CA VAL A 56 2.71 7.76 4.59
C VAL A 56 2.63 7.75 3.06
N ILE A 57 2.90 6.61 2.43
CA ILE A 57 2.83 6.47 0.96
C ILE A 57 1.39 6.67 0.49
N LEU A 58 0.42 6.06 1.16
CA LEU A 58 -1.00 6.23 0.84
C LEU A 58 -1.44 7.69 0.98
N ALA A 59 -1.06 8.36 2.08
CA ALA A 59 -1.38 9.77 2.30
C ALA A 59 -0.76 10.70 1.24
N LEU A 60 0.49 10.45 0.84
CA LEU A 60 1.14 11.18 -0.25
C LEU A 60 0.38 10.99 -1.58
N MET A 61 0.02 9.76 -1.92
CA MET A 61 -0.74 9.49 -3.15
C MET A 61 -2.10 10.21 -3.13
N VAL A 62 -2.82 10.17 -2.01
CA VAL A 62 -4.09 10.90 -1.85
C VAL A 62 -3.87 12.40 -2.02
N SER A 63 -2.87 12.99 -1.37
CA SER A 63 -2.56 14.42 -1.47
C SER A 63 -2.12 14.89 -2.86
N THR A 64 -1.63 13.98 -3.72
CA THR A 64 -1.27 14.32 -5.11
C THR A 64 -2.42 14.16 -6.09
N THR A 65 -3.47 13.43 -5.69
CA THR A 65 -4.58 13.06 -6.58
C THR A 65 -5.83 13.89 -6.31
N PHE A 66 -6.01 14.41 -5.09
CA PHE A 66 -7.09 15.29 -4.65
C PHE A 66 -6.54 16.68 -4.31
#